data_AF-A0A7X8ZR89-F1
#
_entry.id   AF-A0A7X8ZR89-F1
#
_cell.length_a   1.000
_cell.length_b   1.000
_cell.length_c   1.000
_cell.angle_alpha   90.00
_cell.angle_beta   90.00
_cell.angle_gamma   90.00
#
_symmetry.space_group_name_H-M   'P 1'
#
loop_
_entity.id
_entity.type
_entity.pdbx_description
1 polymer ?
#
loop_
_entity_poly.entity_id
_entity_poly.type
_entity_poly.pdbx_seq_one_letter_code
_entity_poly.pdbx_strand_id
1 'polypeptide(L)'
;MNKKIFNLVLSGVLAAMYVILTLPFAQIAFGMVQFRLAEILTTLPILTSAAIPGVFIGCLLANFLNPQNLGLIDILGGSLTTLLAAFLTWKIGRPYRNFVLEQKKSLA
;
A
#
# COMPACT_ATOMS: atom_id res chain seq x y z
N MET A 1 18.15 -16.87 -3.49
CA MET A 1 16.73 -16.78 -3.06
C MET A 1 15.87 -16.32 -4.23
N ASN A 2 14.71 -16.95 -4.48
CA ASN A 2 13.86 -16.61 -5.62
C ASN A 2 13.16 -15.25 -5.40
N LYS A 3 13.52 -14.24 -6.21
CA LYS A 3 12.99 -12.87 -6.09
C LYS A 3 11.47 -12.80 -6.22
N LYS A 4 10.85 -13.71 -7.00
CA LYS A 4 9.38 -13.76 -7.14
C LYS A 4 8.70 -14.17 -5.85
N ILE A 5 9.22 -15.21 -5.19
CA ILE A 5 8.70 -15.70 -3.90
C ILE A 5 8.86 -14.61 -2.85
N PHE A 6 10.02 -13.96 -2.79
CA PHE A 6 10.26 -12.86 -1.85
C PHE A 6 9.25 -11.71 -2.02
N ASN A 7 9.01 -11.27 -3.27
CA ASN A 7 8.07 -10.20 -3.56
C ASN A 7 6.62 -10.59 -3.20
N LEU A 8 6.23 -11.84 -3.41
CA LEU A 8 4.91 -12.33 -3.02
C LEU A 8 4.73 -12.28 -1.50
N VAL A 9 5.71 -12.79 -0.75
CA VAL A 9 5.70 -12.77 0.72
C VAL A 9 5.66 -11.33 1.23
N LEU A 10 6.50 -10.45 0.68
CA LEU A 10 6.54 -9.04 1.05
C LEU A 10 5.19 -8.35 0.81
N SER A 11 4.55 -8.62 -0.33
CA SER A 11 3.21 -8.09 -0.63
C SER A 11 2.19 -8.55 0.40
N GLY A 12 2.22 -9.83 0.78
CA GLY A 12 1.33 -10.40 1.80
C GLY A 12 1.55 -9.79 3.19
N VAL A 13 2.80 -9.58 3.60
CA VAL A 13 3.13 -8.91 4.87
C VAL A 13 2.61 -7.48 4.87
N LEU A 14 2.80 -6.73 3.78
CA LEU A 14 2.29 -5.37 3.67
C LEU A 14 0.77 -5.30 3.69
N ALA A 15 0.08 -6.25 3.05
CA ALA A 15 -1.36 -6.36 3.13
C ALA A 15 -1.84 -6.62 4.57
N ALA A 16 -1.19 -7.54 5.29
CA ALA A 16 -1.50 -7.81 6.69
C ALA A 16 -1.25 -6.59 7.58
N MET A 17 -0.13 -5.89 7.40
CA MET A 17 0.14 -4.64 8.12
C MET A 17 -0.92 -3.57 7.84
N TYR A 18 -1.36 -3.42 6.59
CA TYR A 18 -2.40 -2.48 6.23
C TYR A 18 -3.69 -2.76 7.01
N VAL A 19 -4.12 -4.03 7.07
CA VAL A 19 -5.31 -4.45 7.80
C VAL A 19 -5.18 -4.18 9.31
N ILE A 20 -4.04 -4.53 9.91
CA ILE A 20 -3.76 -4.31 11.34
C ILE A 20 -3.73 -2.82 11.68
N LEU A 21 -3.28 -1.96 10.77
CA LEU A 21 -3.27 -0.51 10.95
C LEU A 21 -4.63 0.14 10.69
N THR A 22 -5.60 -0.59 10.12
CA THR A 22 -6.92 -0.06 9.76
C THR A 22 -8.02 -0.54 10.69
N LEU A 23 -8.16 -1.85 10.91
CA LEU A 23 -9.31 -2.42 11.62
C LEU A 23 -9.40 -2.04 13.11
N PRO A 24 -8.32 -2.07 13.92
CA PRO A 24 -8.38 -1.66 15.33
C PRO A 24 -8.74 -0.18 15.49
N PHE A 25 -8.45 0.63 14.47
CA PHE A 25 -8.71 2.06 14.43
C PHE A 25 -9.94 2.41 13.58
N ALA A 26 -10.86 1.45 13.37
CA ALA A 26 -12.05 1.62 12.53
C ALA A 26 -12.87 2.88 12.86
N GLN A 27 -12.95 3.26 14.14
CA GLN A 27 -13.65 4.46 14.59
C GLN A 27 -13.11 5.76 13.98
N ILE A 28 -11.81 5.81 13.70
CA ILE A 28 -11.11 6.96 13.09
C ILE A 28 -10.98 6.76 11.57
N ALA A 29 -10.84 5.51 11.13
CA ALA A 29 -10.64 5.17 9.73
C ALA A 29 -11.90 5.33 8.86
N PHE A 30 -13.10 5.20 9.43
CA PHE A 30 -14.38 5.18 8.69
C PHE A 30 -15.37 6.28 9.12
N GLY A 31 -14.90 7.32 9.81
CA GLY A 31 -15.71 8.48 10.18
C GLY A 31 -15.97 9.43 9.00
N MET A 32 -16.63 10.57 9.29
CA MET A 32 -16.84 11.65 8.30
C MET A 32 -15.51 12.17 7.71
N VAL A 33 -14.44 12.13 8.52
CA VAL A 33 -13.05 12.32 8.10
C VAL A 33 -12.36 10.97 8.17
N GLN A 34 -12.08 10.35 7.02
CA GLN A 34 -11.48 9.01 6.92
C GLN A 34 -9.96 9.07 7.11
N PHE A 35 -9.50 9.18 8.36
CA PHE A 35 -8.07 9.16 8.65
C PHE A 35 -7.59 7.71 8.76
N ARG A 36 -6.99 7.20 7.67
CA ARG A 36 -6.47 5.84 7.61
C ARG A 36 -4.95 5.84 7.71
N LEU A 37 -4.45 5.45 8.88
CA LEU A 37 -3.00 5.39 9.15
C LEU A 37 -2.25 4.46 8.18
N ALA A 38 -2.92 3.40 7.72
CA ALA A 38 -2.37 2.45 6.76
C ALA A 38 -1.99 3.08 5.40
N GLU A 39 -2.54 4.25 5.04
CA GLU A 39 -2.18 4.95 3.80
C GLU A 39 -0.71 5.42 3.80
N ILE A 40 -0.05 5.54 4.96
CA ILE A 40 1.39 5.81 5.02
C ILE A 40 2.18 4.72 4.27
N LEU A 41 1.67 3.49 4.23
CA LEU A 41 2.31 2.38 3.51
C LEU A 41 2.34 2.61 1.98
N THR A 42 1.51 3.50 1.43
CA THR A 42 1.51 3.86 0.00
C THR A 42 2.76 4.64 -0.43
N THR A 43 3.63 5.01 0.50
CA THR A 43 4.95 5.60 0.25
C THR A 43 6.03 4.54 -0.07
N LEU A 44 5.90 3.31 0.46
CA LEU A 44 6.82 2.19 0.22
C LEU A 44 6.98 1.78 -1.25
N PRO A 45 5.98 1.94 -2.15
CA PRO A 45 6.15 1.82 -3.59
C PRO A 45 7.27 2.68 -4.20
N ILE A 46 7.83 3.68 -3.53
CA ILE A 46 9.07 4.31 -4.04
C ILE A 46 10.22 3.28 -4.09
N LEU A 47 10.30 2.38 -3.11
CA LEU A 47 11.41 1.47 -2.89
C LEU A 47 11.21 0.11 -3.58
N THR A 48 9.99 -0.43 -3.57
CA THR A 48 9.70 -1.77 -4.09
C THR A 48 8.36 -1.86 -4.81
N SER A 49 8.34 -2.49 -5.98
CA SER A 49 7.11 -2.64 -6.78
C SER A 49 6.15 -3.65 -6.17
N ALA A 50 6.65 -4.53 -5.29
CA ALA A 50 5.84 -5.48 -4.51
C ALA A 50 4.93 -4.76 -3.50
N ALA A 51 5.24 -3.52 -3.11
CA ALA A 51 4.39 -2.78 -2.19
C ALA A 51 3.04 -2.39 -2.80
N ILE A 52 2.97 -2.20 -4.13
CA ILE A 52 1.74 -1.82 -4.84
C ILE A 52 0.61 -2.84 -4.65
N PRO A 53 0.79 -4.15 -5.00
CA PRO A 53 -0.26 -5.14 -4.76
C PRO A 53 -0.50 -5.37 -3.26
N GLY A 54 0.52 -5.21 -2.41
CA GLY A 54 0.37 -5.37 -0.96
C GLY A 54 -0.59 -4.36 -0.34
N VAL A 55 -0.39 -3.05 -0.60
CA VAL A 55 -1.27 -2.00 -0.06
C VAL A 55 -2.66 -2.02 -0.70
N PHE A 56 -2.77 -2.37 -1.98
CA PHE A 56 -4.07 -2.50 -2.64
C PHE A 56 -4.92 -3.63 -2.04
N ILE A 57 -4.34 -4.84 -1.93
CA ILE A 57 -5.03 -5.99 -1.33
C ILE A 57 -5.33 -5.72 0.14
N GLY A 58 -4.40 -5.10 0.87
CA GLY A 58 -4.61 -4.67 2.24
C GLY A 58 -5.80 -3.72 2.40
N CYS A 59 -5.92 -2.72 1.53
CA CYS A 59 -7.06 -1.79 1.51
C CYS A 59 -8.37 -2.49 1.20
N LEU A 60 -8.38 -3.35 0.18
CA LEU A 60 -9.56 -4.10 -0.21
C LEU A 60 -10.05 -5.01 0.92
N LEU A 61 -9.13 -5.73 1.57
CA LEU A 61 -9.44 -6.57 2.73
C LEU A 61 -9.91 -5.74 3.93
N ALA A 62 -9.27 -4.62 4.24
CA ALA A 62 -9.67 -3.76 5.34
C ALA A 62 -11.07 -3.16 5.13
N ASN A 63 -11.42 -2.79 3.90
CA ASN A 63 -12.74 -2.29 3.54
C ASN A 63 -13.79 -3.42 3.55
N PHE A 64 -13.44 -4.62 3.10
CA PHE A 64 -14.34 -5.78 3.09
C PHE A 64 -14.62 -6.32 4.50
N LEU A 65 -13.62 -6.34 5.37
CA LEU A 65 -13.73 -6.76 6.76
C LEU A 65 -14.28 -5.66 7.68
N ASN A 66 -14.61 -4.49 7.13
CA ASN A 66 -15.13 -3.39 7.93
C ASN A 66 -16.50 -3.78 8.53
N PRO A 67 -16.68 -3.72 9.86
CA PRO A 67 -17.96 -3.99 10.51
C PRO A 67 -19.07 -2.99 10.16
N GLN A 68 -18.72 -1.79 9.71
CA GLN A 68 -19.68 -0.83 9.16
C GLN A 68 -19.81 -1.11 7.67
N ASN A 69 -20.99 -1.55 7.22
CA ASN A 69 -21.31 -1.76 5.80
C ASN A 69 -21.20 -0.44 5.03
N LEU A 70 -19.98 -0.08 4.62
CA LEU A 70 -19.72 0.91 3.60
C LEU A 70 -20.29 0.38 2.29
N GLY A 71 -20.93 1.24 1.49
CA GLY A 71 -21.48 0.83 0.21
C GLY A 71 -20.39 0.21 -0.69
N LEU A 72 -20.79 -0.64 -1.65
CA LEU A 72 -19.86 -1.27 -2.60
C LEU A 72 -18.96 -0.25 -3.33
N ILE A 73 -19.49 0.96 -3.53
CA ILE A 73 -18.80 2.10 -4.11
C ILE A 73 -17.63 2.57 -3.24
N ASP A 74 -17.76 2.60 -1.91
CA ASP A 74 -16.68 3.00 -1.00
C ASP A 74 -15.60 1.93 -0.89
N ILE A 75 -15.99 0.66 -0.91
CA ILE A 75 -15.04 -0.47 -0.86
C ILE A 75 -14.14 -0.46 -2.10
N LEU A 76 -14.74 -0.34 -3.28
CA LEU A 76 -14.01 -0.33 -4.55
C LEU A 76 -13.33 1.02 -4.80
N GLY A 77 -14.03 2.13 -4.55
CA GLY A 77 -13.53 3.48 -4.75
C GLY A 77 -12.34 3.80 -3.86
N GLY A 78 -12.39 3.42 -2.57
CA GLY A 78 -11.26 3.57 -1.65
C GLY A 78 -10.04 2.76 -2.12
N SER A 79 -10.26 1.47 -2.46
CA SER A 79 -9.18 0.59 -2.89
C SER A 79 -8.55 1.03 -4.23
N LEU A 80 -9.36 1.52 -5.17
CA LEU A 80 -8.88 2.07 -6.45
C LEU A 80 -8.08 3.35 -6.24
N THR A 81 -8.53 4.23 -5.34
CA THR A 81 -7.78 5.43 -4.97
C THR A 81 -6.41 5.07 -4.39
N THR A 82 -6.36 4.11 -3.47
CA THR A 82 -5.10 3.61 -2.89
C THR A 82 -4.20 2.97 -3.95
N LEU A 83 -4.77 2.23 -4.91
CA LEU A 83 -4.01 1.66 -6.03
C LEU A 83 -3.40 2.75 -6.91
N LEU A 84 -4.19 3.77 -7.26
CA LEU A 84 -3.74 4.92 -8.04
C LEU A 84 -2.65 5.68 -7.30
N ALA A 85 -2.80 5.92 -6.00
CA ALA A 85 -1.79 6.57 -5.16
C ALA A 85 -0.49 5.75 -5.14
N ALA A 86 -0.56 4.45 -4.87
CA ALA A 86 0.60 3.56 -4.87
C ALA A 86 1.31 3.52 -6.24
N PHE A 87 0.55 3.51 -7.33
CA PHE A 87 1.09 3.54 -8.69
C PHE A 87 1.77 4.88 -9.02
N LEU A 88 1.13 6.00 -8.68
CA LEU A 88 1.70 7.34 -8.87
C LEU A 88 2.98 7.50 -8.04
N THR A 89 2.99 7.05 -6.79
CA THR A 89 4.17 7.02 -5.93
C THR A 89 5.31 6.22 -6.55
N TRP A 90 5.02 5.03 -7.10
CA TRP A 90 6.02 4.25 -7.84
C TRP A 90 6.54 5.01 -9.06
N LYS A 91 5.70 5.74 -9.79
CA LYS A 91 6.10 6.50 -10.98
C LYS A 91 6.95 7.72 -10.62
N ILE A 92 6.54 8.49 -9.61
CA ILE A 92 7.23 9.70 -9.12
C ILE A 92 8.57 9.34 -8.49
N GLY A 93 8.67 8.19 -7.80
CA GLY A 93 9.92 7.70 -7.21
C GLY A 93 11.01 7.29 -8.21
N ARG A 94 10.77 7.34 -9.53
CA ARG A 94 11.72 6.93 -10.56
C ARG A 94 13.07 7.67 -10.51
N PRO A 95 13.13 9.02 -10.40
CA PRO A 95 14.40 9.74 -10.34
C PRO A 95 15.21 9.35 -9.10
N TYR A 96 14.54 9.24 -7.94
CA TYR A 96 15.18 8.81 -6.69
C TYR A 96 15.81 7.42 -6.81
N ARG A 97 15.08 6.44 -7.37
CA ARG A 97 15.63 5.10 -7.60
C ARG A 97 16.84 5.11 -8.53
N ASN A 98 16.80 5.91 -9.59
CA ASN A 98 17.92 6.02 -10.53
C ASN A 98 19.17 6.59 -9.85
N PHE A 99 19.01 7.66 -9.05
CA PHE A 99 20.09 8.24 -8.26
C PHE A 99 20.73 7.22 -7.31
N VAL A 100 19.92 6.46 -6.57
CA VAL A 100 20.43 5.41 -5.67
C VAL A 100 21.17 4.30 -6.42
N LEU A 101 20.69 3.92 -7.61
CA LEU A 101 21.36 2.92 -8.45
C LEU A 101 22.68 3.43 -9.04
N GLU A 102 22.76 4.70 -9.40
CA GLU A 102 24.01 5.34 -9.87
C GLU A 102 25.06 5.39 -8.77
N GLN A 103 24.68 5.81 -7.55
CA GLN A 103 25.57 5.80 -6.38
C GLN A 103 26.12 4.39 -6.10
N LYS A 104 25.25 3.37 -6.17
CA LYS A 104 25.68 1.98 -5.95
C LYS A 104 26.66 1.47 -7.00
N LYS A 105 26.56 1.93 -8.25
CA LYS A 105 27.53 1.60 -9.31
C LYS A 105 28.87 2.31 -9.12
N SER A 106 28.88 3.51 -8.54
CA SER A 106 30.12 4.25 -8.27
C SER A 106 30.94 3.66 -7.12
N LEU A 107 30.32 2.86 -6.25
CA LEU A 107 30.93 2.24 -5.07
C LEU A 107 31.33 0.76 -5.27
N ALA A 108 31.00 0.19 -6.44
CA ALA A 108 31.25 -1.21 -6.80
C ALA A 108 32.30 -1.30 -7.90
#